data_AF-A0A1I6JF84-F1
#
_entry.id   AF-A0A1I6JF84-F1
#
_cell.length_a   1.000
_cell.length_b   1.000
_cell.length_c   1.000
_cell.angle_alpha   90.00
_cell.angle_beta   90.00
_cell.angle_gamma   90.00
#
_symmetry.space_group_name_H-M   'P 1'
#
loop_
_entity.id
_entity.type
_entity.pdbx_description
1 polymer ?
#
loop_
_entity_poly.entity_id
_entity_poly.type
_entity_poly.pdbx_seq_one_letter_code
_entity_poly.pdbx_strand_id
1 'polypeptide(L)'
;MKEQKEALYMPQGLKKRREYFDGYGQKEFGITLISVLIAVLFSFLAYGLSGNRVGAIFLVLAIPAGTILSITKDGSNISITDQIRFMVEFRKSQKKYRYIARNEWE
;
A
#
# COMPACT_ATOMS: atom_id res chain seq x y z
N MET A 1 -40.21 -13.76 21.77
CA MET A 1 -39.16 -12.77 22.14
C MET A 1 -38.17 -12.70 20.99
N LYS A 2 -37.96 -11.52 20.39
CA LYS A 2 -36.98 -11.34 19.31
C LYS A 2 -35.60 -11.25 19.95
N GLU A 3 -34.76 -12.26 19.76
CA GLU A 3 -33.33 -12.18 20.07
C GLU A 3 -32.70 -11.10 19.19
N GLN A 4 -32.58 -9.89 19.71
CA GLN A 4 -31.68 -8.90 19.14
C GLN A 4 -30.28 -9.39 19.46
N LYS A 5 -29.61 -10.02 18.49
CA LYS A 5 -28.17 -10.25 18.54
C LYS A 5 -27.54 -8.88 18.76
N GLU A 6 -27.03 -8.64 19.97
CA GLU A 6 -26.19 -7.48 20.26
C GLU A 6 -25.00 -7.54 19.30
N ALA A 7 -25.10 -6.79 18.20
CA ALA A 7 -23.99 -6.58 17.31
C ALA A 7 -22.95 -5.83 18.14
N LEU A 8 -21.94 -6.55 18.62
CA LEU A 8 -20.83 -6.00 19.38
C LEU A 8 -20.22 -4.85 18.57
N TYR A 9 -20.56 -3.61 18.94
CA TYR A 9 -20.04 -2.42 18.28
C TYR A 9 -18.56 -2.32 18.62
N MET A 10 -17.70 -2.70 17.68
CA MET A 10 -16.29 -2.37 17.77
C MET A 10 -16.14 -0.90 17.35
N PRO A 11 -15.80 0.01 18.27
CA PRO A 11 -15.58 1.39 17.90
C PRO A 11 -14.42 1.47 16.90
N GLN A 12 -14.71 2.09 15.76
CA GLN A 12 -13.72 2.40 14.74
C GLN A 12 -12.74 3.44 15.32
N GLY A 13 -11.44 3.24 15.14
CA GLY A 13 -10.42 4.21 15.59
C GLY A 13 -9.76 3.90 16.95
N LEU A 14 -9.97 2.72 17.55
CA LEU A 14 -9.16 2.27 18.68
C LEU A 14 -7.71 2.02 18.22
N LYS A 15 -6.83 3.01 18.47
CA LYS A 15 -5.39 2.93 18.18
C LYS A 15 -4.73 1.97 19.17
N LYS A 16 -4.62 0.70 18.79
CA LYS A 16 -3.96 -0.34 19.61
C LYS A 16 -2.43 -0.25 19.58
N ARG A 17 -1.87 0.52 18.64
CA ARG A 17 -0.42 0.64 18.39
C ARG A 17 0.04 2.09 18.60
N ARG A 18 1.29 2.28 19.04
CA ARG A 18 1.92 3.60 19.08
C ARG A 18 2.15 4.08 17.64
N GLU A 19 1.44 5.15 17.28
CA GLU A 19 1.53 5.81 15.98
C GLU A 19 2.10 7.22 16.19
N TYR A 20 2.97 7.66 15.29
CA TYR A 20 3.47 9.04 15.28
C TYR A 20 2.40 10.00 14.74
N PHE A 21 1.68 9.55 13.71
CA PHE A 21 0.48 10.17 13.15
C PHE A 21 -0.41 9.06 12.56
N ASP A 22 -1.67 9.36 12.27
CA ASP A 22 -2.67 8.35 11.90
C ASP A 22 -2.19 7.42 10.79
N GLY A 23 -2.18 6.12 11.07
CA GLY A 23 -1.77 5.09 10.13
C GLY A 23 -0.25 4.86 10.03
N TYR A 24 0.58 5.71 10.63
CA TYR A 24 2.05 5.65 10.57
C TYR A 24 2.66 5.40 11.95
N GLY A 25 3.23 4.21 12.14
CA GLY A 25 3.86 3.79 13.39
C GLY A 25 5.35 3.50 13.25
N GLN A 26 5.88 2.81 14.26
CA GLN A 26 7.31 2.48 14.35
C GLN A 26 7.79 1.56 13.22
N LYS A 27 6.92 0.66 12.73
CA LYS A 27 7.25 -0.25 11.63
C LYS A 27 7.44 0.53 10.33
N GLU A 28 6.52 1.45 10.07
CA GLU A 28 6.50 2.32 8.90
C GLU A 28 7.70 3.27 8.92
N PHE A 29 8.06 3.79 10.10
CA PHE A 29 9.28 4.57 10.30
C PHE A 29 10.56 3.80 9.89
N GLY A 30 10.69 2.54 10.32
CA GLY A 30 11.82 1.70 9.91
C GLY A 30 11.92 1.54 8.39
N ILE A 31 10.80 1.38 7.69
CA ILE A 31 10.76 1.28 6.23
C ILE A 31 11.18 2.60 5.58
N THR A 32 10.74 3.75 6.11
CA THR A 32 11.14 5.05 5.57
C THR A 32 12.63 5.32 5.73
N LEU A 33 13.25 4.90 6.84
CA LEU A 33 14.68 5.06 7.06
C LEU A 33 15.47 4.27 6.00
N ILE A 34 15.05 3.04 5.73
CA ILE A 34 15.64 2.21 4.67
C ILE A 34 15.41 2.86 3.29
N SER A 35 14.24 3.45 3.03
CA SER A 35 13.97 4.13 1.75
C SER A 35 14.86 5.34 1.52
N VAL A 36 15.24 6.07 2.58
CA VAL A 36 16.17 7.21 2.46
C VAL A 36 17.55 6.72 2.04
N LEU A 37 18.05 5.62 2.62
CA LEU A 37 19.34 5.04 2.22
C LEU A 37 19.32 4.60 0.74
N ILE A 38 18.24 3.95 0.31
CA ILE A 38 18.05 3.54 -1.09
C ILE A 38 17.94 4.76 -2.00
N ALA A 39 17.23 5.81 -1.57
CA ALA A 39 17.06 7.04 -2.33
C ALA A 39 18.38 7.75 -2.59
N VAL A 40 19.26 7.83 -1.57
CA VAL A 40 20.59 8.43 -1.72
C VAL A 40 21.44 7.63 -2.71
N LEU A 41 21.45 6.30 -2.60
CA LEU A 41 22.18 5.44 -3.52
C LEU A 41 21.69 5.61 -4.97
N PHE A 42 20.37 5.56 -5.19
CA PHE A 42 19.78 5.76 -6.52
C PHE A 42 20.04 7.15 -7.08
N SER A 43 19.98 8.17 -6.23
CA SER A 43 20.22 9.56 -6.66
C SER A 43 21.67 9.80 -7.04
N PHE A 44 22.62 9.17 -6.34
CA PHE A 44 24.03 9.22 -6.72
C PHE A 44 24.29 8.53 -8.07
N LEU A 45 23.68 7.37 -8.30
CA LEU A 45 23.74 6.68 -9.60
C LEU A 45 23.11 7.52 -10.72
N ALA A 46 21.93 8.10 -10.49
CA ALA A 46 21.24 8.97 -11.44
C ALA A 46 22.07 10.24 -11.74
N TYR A 47 22.72 10.82 -10.73
CA TYR A 47 23.64 11.94 -10.93
C TYR A 47 24.84 11.57 -11.79
N GLY A 48 25.46 10.42 -11.54
CA GLY A 48 26.61 9.93 -12.31
C GLY A 48 26.29 9.71 -13.80
N LEU A 49 25.04 9.32 -14.12
CA LEU A 49 24.62 9.08 -15.49
C LEU A 49 24.18 10.36 -16.22
N SER A 50 23.42 11.24 -15.56
CA SER A 50 22.82 12.42 -16.20
C SER A 50 23.61 13.71 -16.01
N GLY A 51 24.51 13.79 -15.03
CA GLY A 51 25.22 15.03 -14.65
C GLY A 51 24.32 16.12 -14.06
N ASN A 52 23.02 15.87 -13.91
CA ASN A 52 22.03 16.85 -13.45
C ASN A 52 21.87 16.83 -11.93
N ARG A 53 22.42 17.86 -11.26
CA ARG A 53 22.33 18.02 -9.80
C ARG A 53 20.90 18.25 -9.30
N VAL A 54 20.09 18.98 -10.05
CA VAL A 54 18.71 19.30 -9.68
C VAL A 54 17.87 18.02 -9.67
N GLY A 55 18.05 17.16 -10.69
CA GLY A 55 17.38 15.86 -10.76
C GLY A 55 17.74 14.95 -9.59
N ALA A 56 19.01 14.92 -9.19
CA ALA A 56 19.46 14.13 -8.05
C ALA A 56 18.86 14.61 -6.72
N ILE A 57 18.84 15.92 -6.47
CA ILE A 57 18.20 16.50 -5.27
C ILE A 57 16.72 16.19 -5.25
N PHE A 58 16.05 16.31 -6.41
CA PHE A 58 14.63 15.98 -6.53
C PHE A 58 14.36 14.51 -6.16
N LEU A 59 15.18 13.58 -6.62
CA LEU A 59 15.03 12.15 -6.30
C LEU A 59 15.23 11.86 -4.81
N VAL A 60 16.20 12.48 -4.15
CA VAL A 60 16.44 12.32 -2.71
C VAL A 60 15.21 12.74 -1.89
N LEU A 61 14.45 13.74 -2.34
CA LEU A 61 13.23 14.20 -1.66
C LEU A 61 11.99 13.40 -2.08
N ALA A 62 11.86 13.11 -3.37
CA ALA A 62 10.68 12.47 -3.94
C ALA A 62 10.53 11.01 -3.49
N ILE A 63 11.62 10.25 -3.41
CA ILE A 63 11.57 8.81 -3.08
C ILE A 63 11.07 8.58 -1.63
N PRO A 64 11.62 9.23 -0.59
CA PRO A 64 11.11 9.08 0.77
C PRO A 64 9.68 9.59 0.93
N ALA A 65 9.35 10.73 0.30
CA ALA A 65 7.99 11.28 0.33
C ALA A 65 6.98 10.30 -0.29
N GLY A 66 7.28 9.75 -1.47
CA GLY A 66 6.47 8.73 -2.12
C GLY A 66 6.36 7.44 -1.30
N THR A 67 7.42 7.07 -0.59
CA THR A 67 7.41 5.91 0.31
C THR A 67 6.48 6.13 1.49
N ILE A 68 6.56 7.28 2.17
CA ILE A 68 5.65 7.64 3.27
C ILE A 68 4.20 7.57 2.80
N LEU A 69 3.88 8.18 1.65
CA LEU A 69 2.53 8.15 1.09
C LEU A 69 2.07 6.72 0.77
N SER A 70 2.97 5.85 0.32
CA SER A 70 2.62 4.48 -0.08
C SER A 70 2.36 3.56 1.11
N ILE A 71 3.09 3.74 2.22
CA ILE A 71 2.98 2.89 3.41
C ILE A 71 1.99 3.40 4.45
N THR A 72 1.67 4.70 4.42
CA THR A 72 0.70 5.28 5.36
C THR A 72 -0.65 4.63 5.15
N LYS A 73 -1.26 4.19 6.26
CA LYS A 73 -2.55 3.50 6.25
C LYS A 73 -3.67 4.50 6.38
N ASP A 74 -4.74 4.26 5.62
CA ASP A 74 -5.97 5.04 5.72
C ASP A 74 -6.84 4.61 6.92
N GLY A 75 -8.02 5.22 7.07
CA GLY A 75 -8.98 4.88 8.13
C GLY A 75 -9.50 3.44 8.08
N SER A 76 -9.33 2.73 6.96
CA SER A 76 -9.65 1.31 6.81
C SER A 76 -8.47 0.39 7.17
N ASN A 77 -7.35 0.97 7.64
CA ASN A 77 -6.09 0.28 7.96
C ASN A 77 -5.46 -0.41 6.73
N ILE A 78 -5.72 0.13 5.54
CA ILE A 78 -5.17 -0.33 4.26
C ILE A 78 -4.19 0.73 3.75
N SER A 79 -3.03 0.32 3.23
CA SER A 79 -2.09 1.21 2.54
C SER A 79 -2.16 1.04 1.02
N ILE A 80 -1.54 1.95 0.27
CA ILE A 80 -1.45 1.86 -1.20
C ILE A 80 -0.72 0.57 -1.62
N THR A 81 0.32 0.18 -0.89
CA THR A 81 1.04 -1.08 -1.16
C THR A 81 0.13 -2.30 -1.01
N ASP A 82 -0.80 -2.28 -0.05
CA ASP A 82 -1.77 -3.35 0.14
C ASP A 82 -2.80 -3.37 -0.99
N GLN A 83 -3.26 -2.20 -1.45
CA GLN A 83 -4.17 -2.12 -2.60
C GLN A 83 -3.56 -2.70 -3.88
N ILE A 84 -2.29 -2.38 -4.16
CA ILE A 84 -1.55 -2.94 -5.29
C ILE A 84 -1.48 -4.47 -5.17
N ARG A 85 -1.19 -4.97 -3.97
CA ARG A 85 -1.17 -6.42 -3.71
C ARG A 85 -2.52 -7.06 -4.01
N PHE A 86 -3.63 -6.46 -3.55
CA PHE A 86 -4.97 -6.97 -3.83
C PHE A 86 -5.28 -7.01 -5.33
N MET A 87 -4.87 -5.99 -6.09
CA MET A 87 -5.04 -5.99 -7.54
C MET A 87 -4.26 -7.13 -8.21
N VAL A 88 -3.03 -7.39 -7.78
CA VAL A 88 -2.21 -8.50 -8.29
C VAL A 88 -2.84 -9.86 -7.96
N GLU A 89 -3.31 -10.04 -6.72
CA GLU A 89 -3.99 -11.27 -6.30
C GLU A 89 -5.31 -11.48 -7.07
N PHE A 90 -6.11 -10.42 -7.22
CA PHE A 90 -7.35 -10.44 -8.00
C PHE A 90 -7.11 -10.84 -9.45
N ARG A 91 -6.06 -10.30 -10.09
CA ARG A 91 -5.70 -10.67 -11.47
C ARG A 91 -5.34 -12.14 -11.59
N LYS A 92 -4.65 -12.70 -10.59
CA LYS A 92 -4.26 -14.12 -10.57
C LYS A 92 -5.46 -15.05 -10.30
N SER A 93 -6.47 -14.59 -9.55
CA SER A 93 -7.62 -15.41 -9.16
C SER A 93 -8.77 -15.45 -10.18
N GLN A 94 -8.65 -14.77 -11.33
CA GLN A 94 -9.70 -14.75 -12.35
C GLN A 94 -9.94 -16.14 -12.96
N LYS A 95 -11.07 -16.76 -12.64
CA LYS A 95 -11.52 -18.01 -13.27
C LYS A 95 -12.15 -17.71 -14.62
N LYS A 96 -11.66 -18.37 -15.68
CA LYS A 96 -12.29 -18.31 -17.01
C LYS A 96 -13.34 -19.41 -17.13
N TYR A 97 -14.60 -19.01 -17.19
CA TYR A 97 -15.71 -19.92 -17.48
C TYR A 97 -15.90 -19.98 -18.99
N ARG A 98 -15.69 -21.16 -19.58
CA ARG A 98 -16.01 -21.40 -20.99
C ARG A 98 -17.47 -21.82 -21.07
N TYR A 99 -18.28 -21.05 -21.78
CA TYR A 99 -19.65 -21.44 -22.09
C TYR A 99 -19.62 -22.42 -23.26
N ILE A 100 -20.32 -23.55 -23.09
CA ILE A 100 -20.62 -24.49 -24.16
C ILE A 100 -22.11 -24.35 -24.41
N ALA A 101 -22.49 -23.95 -25.61
CA ALA A 101 -23.89 -23.98 -26.02
C ALA A 101 -24.33 -25.45 -26.10
N ARG A 102 -25.21 -25.89 -25.20
CA ARG A 102 -25.92 -27.15 -25.33
C ARG A 102 -27.30 -26.88 -25.91
N ASN A 103 -27.76 -27.79 -26.76
CA ASN A 103 -29.12 -27.74 -27.26
C ASN A 103 -30.07 -28.10 -26.11
N GLU A 104 -31.01 -27.21 -25.80
CA GLU A 104 -31.95 -27.37 -24.67
C GLU A 104 -33.14 -28.28 -25.03
N TRP A 105 -33.17 -28.81 -26.25
CA TRP A 105 -34.32 -29.45 -26.88
C TRP A 105 -34.08 -30.89 -27.37
N GLU A 106 -33.06 -31.59 -26.82
CA GLU A 106 -32.94 -33.05 -26.93
C GLU A 106 -33.60 -33.77 -25.74
#